data_AF-X1Q2W3-F1
#
_entry.id   AF-X1Q2W3-F1
#
_cell.length_a   1.000
_cell.length_b   1.000
_cell.length_c   1.000
_cell.angle_alpha   90.00
_cell.angle_beta   90.00
_cell.angle_gamma   90.00
#
_symmetry.space_group_name_H-M   'P 1'
#
loop_
_entity.id
_entity.type
_entity.pdbx_description
1 polymer ?
#
loop_
_entity_poly.entity_id
_entity_poly.type
_entity_poly.pdbx_seq_one_letter_code
_entity_poly.pdbx_strand_id
1 'polypeptide(L)'
;MWKELGRAFLEGLEEILGPGLGADTNYHTWSSECPLKPHSHFHNLVASLRVVEAGILDEDDKPAYTMEEIPWHRQRGGKDVPLSDEQLVDVKQLWWRLLAVFVRKHRIDWDPGTEEEGWKGVNVWVELRPTKAAMMGTINYVGRNPLEDFAVYSNSHPDCQNPPWWLLKYTNKSRPYGWWRSLKALAGSREEEREKLHPLTGEKLDYLGKCSLWGLLERNHGQLGFLDVVKGRPVFTTFRWFELDWLKSVVRGRAPPW
;
A
#
# COMPACT_ATOMS: atom_id res chain seq x y z
N MET A 1 -15.25 -1.16 -0.83
CA MET A 1 -14.37 -1.40 0.34
C MET A 1 -13.65 -0.14 0.80
N TRP A 2 -12.52 0.30 0.22
CA TRP A 2 -11.78 1.48 0.76
C TRP A 2 -12.63 2.75 0.91
N LYS A 3 -13.33 3.18 -0.15
CA LYS A 3 -14.13 4.42 -0.13
C LYS A 3 -15.33 4.37 0.81
N GLU A 4 -15.83 3.17 1.13
CA GLU A 4 -17.10 2.99 1.85
C GLU A 4 -16.90 2.55 3.31
N LEU A 5 -15.78 1.88 3.60
CA LEU A 5 -15.46 1.38 4.94
C LEU A 5 -14.15 2.00 5.44
N GLY A 6 -13.04 1.82 4.73
CA GLY A 6 -11.72 2.25 5.22
C GLY A 6 -11.60 3.75 5.42
N ARG A 7 -12.01 4.56 4.44
CA ARG A 7 -11.99 6.03 4.56
C ARG A 7 -12.96 6.53 5.63
N ALA A 8 -14.21 6.05 5.61
CA ALA A 8 -15.22 6.45 6.58
C ALA A 8 -14.83 6.06 8.02
N PHE A 9 -14.14 4.94 8.19
CA PHE A 9 -13.59 4.53 9.48
C PHE A 9 -12.51 5.48 9.97
N LEU A 10 -11.59 5.93 9.11
CA LEU A 10 -10.56 6.90 9.51
C LEU A 10 -11.15 8.29 9.79
N GLU A 11 -12.17 8.71 9.04
CA GLU A 11 -12.91 9.95 9.30
C GLU A 11 -13.58 9.89 10.69
N GLY A 12 -14.31 8.81 10.99
CA GLY A 12 -14.88 8.64 12.34
C GLY A 12 -13.83 8.42 13.44
N LEU A 13 -12.66 7.88 13.10
CA LEU A 13 -11.55 7.75 14.05
C LEU A 13 -10.97 9.12 14.43
N GLU A 14 -10.95 10.09 13.50
CA GLU A 14 -10.59 11.48 13.81
C GLU A 14 -11.62 12.15 14.73
N GLU A 15 -12.89 11.80 14.64
CA GLU A 15 -13.90 12.29 15.59
C GLU A 15 -13.64 11.78 17.02
N ILE A 16 -13.04 10.59 17.16
CA ILE A 16 -12.74 9.94 18.45
C ILE A 16 -11.38 10.38 19.02
N LEU A 17 -10.36 10.51 18.16
CA LEU A 17 -8.97 10.82 18.56
C LEU A 17 -8.60 12.30 18.43
N GLY A 18 -9.45 13.09 17.77
CA GLY A 18 -9.15 14.46 17.35
C GLY A 18 -8.61 14.53 15.91
N PRO A 19 -8.68 15.73 15.30
CA PRO A 19 -8.35 15.93 13.90
C PRO A 19 -6.84 15.81 13.64
N GLY A 20 -6.49 15.65 12.36
CA GLY A 20 -5.11 15.73 11.90
C GLY A 20 -4.38 14.39 11.99
N LEU A 21 -5.09 13.26 11.87
CA LEU A 21 -4.47 11.95 11.88
C LEU A 21 -3.66 11.70 10.60
N GLY A 22 -2.61 10.92 10.73
CA GLY A 22 -1.86 10.39 9.59
C GLY A 22 -1.92 8.88 9.65
N ALA A 23 -2.41 8.25 8.59
CA ALA A 23 -2.50 6.79 8.54
C ALA A 23 -2.18 6.21 7.17
N ASP A 24 -1.72 4.96 7.16
CA ASP A 24 -1.65 4.12 5.96
C ASP A 24 -2.48 2.85 6.15
N THR A 25 -3.41 2.61 5.23
CA THR A 25 -4.34 1.50 5.34
C THR A 25 -4.15 0.47 4.24
N ASN A 26 -4.10 -0.80 4.62
CA ASN A 26 -4.11 -1.95 3.73
C ASN A 26 -5.36 -2.79 3.97
N TYR A 27 -6.05 -3.17 2.88
CA TYR A 27 -7.17 -4.10 2.94
C TYR A 27 -6.73 -5.47 2.44
N HIS A 28 -6.83 -6.48 3.29
CA HIS A 28 -6.46 -7.85 3.00
C HIS A 28 -7.69 -8.75 2.90
N THR A 29 -7.57 -9.81 2.11
CA THR A 29 -8.62 -10.84 1.92
C THR A 29 -8.15 -12.25 2.30
N TRP A 30 -6.97 -12.38 2.90
CA TRP A 30 -6.37 -13.63 3.37
C TRP A 30 -5.87 -13.46 4.81
N SER A 31 -5.49 -14.57 5.45
CA SER A 31 -4.78 -14.57 6.73
C SER A 31 -3.47 -15.33 6.56
N SER A 32 -2.41 -14.90 7.26
CA SER A 32 -1.14 -15.61 7.28
C SER A 32 -1.23 -16.99 7.95
N GLU A 33 -2.18 -17.18 8.86
CA GLU A 33 -2.42 -18.47 9.53
C GLU A 33 -3.04 -19.51 8.59
N CYS A 34 -3.91 -19.07 7.69
CA CYS A 34 -4.58 -19.93 6.73
C CYS A 34 -4.91 -19.15 5.45
N PRO A 35 -3.93 -19.02 4.52
CA PRO A 35 -4.08 -18.22 3.31
C PRO A 35 -5.07 -18.82 2.30
N LEU A 36 -5.51 -20.06 2.52
CA LEU A 36 -6.52 -20.75 1.71
C LEU A 36 -7.96 -20.33 2.04
N LYS A 37 -8.20 -19.71 3.20
CA LYS A 37 -9.53 -19.26 3.61
C LYS A 37 -9.69 -17.76 3.36
N PRO A 38 -10.82 -17.31 2.78
CA PRO A 38 -11.12 -15.90 2.70
C PRO A 38 -11.14 -15.27 4.09
N HIS A 39 -10.39 -14.19 4.28
CA HIS A 39 -10.29 -13.49 5.54
C HIS A 39 -10.13 -11.98 5.32
N SER A 40 -11.26 -11.27 5.31
CA SER A 40 -11.29 -9.83 5.04
C SER A 40 -10.98 -9.02 6.29
N HIS A 41 -9.93 -8.21 6.24
CA HIS A 41 -9.57 -7.30 7.33
C HIS A 41 -8.82 -6.06 6.82
N PHE A 42 -8.77 -5.03 7.67
CA PHE A 42 -7.99 -3.83 7.41
C PHE A 42 -6.84 -3.75 8.42
N HIS A 43 -5.64 -3.46 7.93
CA HIS A 43 -4.57 -2.91 8.75
C HIS A 43 -4.60 -1.40 8.61
N ASN A 44 -4.72 -0.68 9.72
CA ASN A 44 -4.61 0.78 9.75
C ASN A 44 -3.35 1.13 10.55
N LEU A 45 -2.30 1.55 9.87
CA LEU A 45 -1.08 2.05 10.50
C LEU A 45 -1.26 3.52 10.81
N VAL A 46 -1.66 3.84 12.04
CA VAL A 46 -1.87 5.23 12.48
C VAL A 46 -0.59 5.74 13.14
N ALA A 47 -0.11 6.91 12.72
CA ALA A 47 1.00 7.58 13.39
C ALA A 47 0.61 7.99 14.81
N SER A 48 1.54 7.94 15.74
CA SER A 48 1.37 8.49 17.10
C SER A 48 1.42 10.03 17.13
N LEU A 49 1.29 10.68 15.98
CA LEU A 49 1.39 12.11 15.79
C LEU A 49 0.16 12.60 15.02
N ARG A 50 -0.35 13.77 15.41
CA ARG A 50 -1.37 14.51 14.69
C ARG A 50 -0.88 15.90 14.30
N VAL A 51 -1.41 16.40 13.19
CA VAL A 51 -1.19 17.79 12.76
C VAL A 51 -2.17 18.71 13.50
N VAL A 52 -1.64 19.75 14.15
CA VAL A 52 -2.41 20.78 14.85
C VAL A 52 -1.97 22.17 14.43
N GLU A 53 -2.85 23.16 14.55
CA GLU A 53 -2.48 24.56 14.31
C GLU A 53 -1.50 25.04 15.38
N ALA A 54 -0.45 25.74 14.95
CA ALA A 54 0.60 26.27 15.83
C ALA A 54 0.23 27.61 16.47
N GLY A 55 -0.92 28.20 16.11
CA GLY A 55 -1.37 29.51 16.61
C GLY A 55 -0.57 30.70 16.06
N ILE A 56 0.27 30.48 15.04
CA ILE A 56 1.05 31.50 14.32
C ILE A 56 0.76 31.40 12.82
N LEU A 57 1.10 32.44 12.07
CA LEU A 57 1.03 32.44 10.60
C LEU A 57 2.38 32.05 9.99
N ASP A 58 2.35 31.45 8.81
CA ASP A 58 3.53 31.16 7.99
C ASP A 58 3.94 32.39 7.13
N GLU A 59 4.95 32.21 6.26
CA GLU A 59 5.47 33.26 5.37
C GLU A 59 4.47 33.75 4.30
N ASP A 60 3.36 33.04 4.11
CA ASP A 60 2.27 33.37 3.19
C ASP A 60 1.02 33.92 3.92
N ASP A 61 1.13 34.29 5.19
CA ASP A 61 0.01 34.68 6.06
C ASP A 61 -1.07 33.59 6.25
N LYS A 62 -0.71 32.30 6.10
CA LYS A 62 -1.62 31.16 6.35
C LYS A 62 -1.37 30.57 7.74
N PRO A 63 -2.36 29.89 8.37
CA PRO A 63 -2.14 29.19 9.63
C PRO A 63 -0.96 28.20 9.50
N ALA A 64 0.05 28.37 10.35
CA ALA A 64 1.14 27.43 10.47
C ALA A 64 0.66 26.19 11.24
N TYR A 65 1.23 25.04 10.89
CA TYR A 65 0.90 23.76 11.51
C TYR A 65 2.13 23.14 12.17
N THR A 66 1.91 22.42 13.27
CA THR A 66 2.93 21.63 13.98
C THR A 66 2.44 20.20 14.22
N MET A 67 3.31 19.34 14.71
CA MET A 67 2.98 17.97 15.10
C MET A 67 2.85 17.87 16.62
N GLU A 68 1.81 17.19 17.07
CA GLU A 68 1.57 16.87 18.48
C GLU A 68 1.43 15.35 18.64
N GLU A 69 1.93 14.81 19.76
CA GLU A 69 1.74 13.40 20.10
C GLU A 69 0.28 13.11 20.48
N ILE A 70 -0.25 11.98 19.99
CA ILE A 70 -1.56 11.48 20.41
C ILE A 70 -1.41 10.93 21.84
N PRO A 71 -2.27 11.33 22.80
CA PRO A 71 -2.22 10.82 24.17
C PRO A 71 -2.34 9.29 24.23
N TRP A 72 -1.53 8.66 25.07
CA TRP A 72 -1.59 7.22 25.33
C TRP A 72 -2.31 6.94 26.65
N HIS A 73 -3.11 5.87 26.64
CA HIS A 73 -3.90 5.38 27.75
C HIS A 73 -3.43 3.97 28.13
N ARG A 74 -3.39 3.68 29.43
CA ARG A 74 -3.06 2.35 29.93
C ARG A 74 -4.34 1.52 30.05
N GLN A 75 -4.48 0.51 29.20
CA GLN A 75 -5.64 -0.39 29.20
C GLN A 75 -5.61 -1.42 30.34
N ARG A 76 -6.77 -2.04 30.60
CA ARG A 76 -6.87 -3.23 31.47
C ARG A 76 -5.96 -4.34 30.91
N GLY A 77 -4.94 -4.72 31.68
CA GLY A 77 -3.86 -5.61 31.22
C GLY A 77 -2.50 -4.91 31.05
N GLY A 78 -2.42 -3.60 31.32
CA GLY A 78 -1.17 -2.87 31.48
C GLY A 78 -0.47 -2.50 30.18
N LYS A 79 -1.13 -2.64 29.03
CA LYS A 79 -0.62 -2.20 27.73
C LYS A 79 -1.00 -0.74 27.50
N ASP A 80 -0.04 0.05 27.04
CA ASP A 80 -0.29 1.40 26.57
C ASP A 80 -0.84 1.35 25.15
N VAL A 81 -1.93 2.07 24.91
CA VAL A 81 -2.64 2.16 23.64
C VAL A 81 -3.13 3.60 23.40
N PRO A 82 -3.38 4.05 22.17
CA PRO A 82 -3.86 5.40 21.90
C PRO A 82 -5.37 5.56 22.12
N LEU A 83 -6.03 4.56 22.72
CA LEU A 83 -7.48 4.53 22.96
C LEU A 83 -7.75 4.21 24.43
N SER A 84 -8.52 5.05 25.12
CA SER A 84 -9.13 4.69 26.40
C SER A 84 -10.10 3.51 26.23
N ASP A 85 -10.53 2.89 27.34
CA ASP A 85 -11.53 1.80 27.28
C ASP A 85 -12.84 2.29 26.63
N GLU A 86 -13.25 3.53 26.89
CA GLU A 86 -14.42 4.16 26.28
C GLU A 86 -14.22 4.40 24.79
N GLN A 87 -13.09 4.99 24.39
CA GLN A 87 -12.77 5.20 22.98
C GLN A 87 -12.65 3.89 22.20
N LEU A 88 -12.17 2.80 22.83
CA LEU A 88 -12.15 1.48 22.20
C LEU A 88 -13.57 0.97 21.91
N VAL A 89 -14.51 1.20 22.83
CA VAL A 89 -15.94 0.89 22.60
C VAL A 89 -16.48 1.71 21.44
N ASP A 90 -16.20 3.03 21.41
CA ASP A 90 -16.65 3.92 20.35
C ASP A 90 -16.10 3.49 18.98
N VAL A 91 -14.82 3.10 18.91
CA VAL A 91 -14.19 2.59 17.67
C VAL A 91 -14.84 1.29 17.20
N LYS A 92 -15.16 0.37 18.12
CA LYS A 92 -15.86 -0.87 17.79
C LYS A 92 -17.28 -0.61 17.27
N GLN A 93 -18.00 0.29 17.92
CA GLN A 93 -19.34 0.71 17.50
C GLN A 93 -19.30 1.42 16.15
N LEU A 94 -18.34 2.31 15.92
CA LEU A 94 -18.11 2.95 14.62
C LEU A 94 -17.93 1.91 13.52
N TRP A 95 -17.02 0.95 13.71
CA TRP A 95 -16.78 -0.11 12.73
C TRP A 95 -18.04 -0.96 12.46
N TRP A 96 -18.74 -1.38 13.52
CA TRP A 96 -19.98 -2.14 13.39
C TRP A 96 -21.07 -1.38 12.61
N ARG A 97 -21.28 -0.09 12.93
CA ARG A 97 -22.26 0.76 12.22
C ARG A 97 -21.90 0.90 10.73
N LEU A 98 -20.62 1.13 10.41
CA LEU A 98 -20.15 1.20 9.03
C LEU A 98 -20.37 -0.11 8.27
N LEU A 99 -20.09 -1.25 8.91
CA LEU A 99 -20.39 -2.57 8.34
C LEU A 99 -21.89 -2.77 8.10
N ALA A 100 -22.75 -2.40 9.04
CA ALA A 100 -24.20 -2.49 8.89
C ALA A 100 -24.74 -1.66 7.74
N VAL A 101 -24.25 -0.42 7.59
CA VAL A 101 -24.58 0.42 6.45
C VAL A 101 -24.11 -0.22 5.14
N PHE A 102 -22.88 -0.74 5.10
CA PHE A 102 -22.32 -1.39 3.92
C PHE A 102 -23.13 -2.62 3.51
N VAL A 103 -23.39 -3.55 4.44
CA VAL A 103 -24.17 -4.77 4.19
C VAL A 103 -25.56 -4.42 3.68
N ARG A 104 -26.27 -3.50 4.35
CA ARG A 104 -27.62 -3.07 3.94
C ARG A 104 -27.62 -2.50 2.53
N LYS A 105 -26.65 -1.63 2.22
CA LYS A 105 -26.50 -1.01 0.90
C LYS A 105 -26.27 -2.04 -0.20
N HIS A 106 -25.48 -3.08 0.08
CA HIS A 106 -25.13 -4.13 -0.88
C HIS A 106 -26.06 -5.35 -0.84
N ARG A 107 -27.13 -5.30 -0.02
CA ARG A 107 -28.12 -6.38 0.14
C ARG A 107 -27.47 -7.73 0.49
N ILE A 108 -26.45 -7.68 1.34
CA ILE A 108 -25.77 -8.87 1.83
C ILE A 108 -26.61 -9.45 2.98
N ASP A 109 -26.83 -10.76 2.96
CA ASP A 109 -27.46 -11.44 4.08
C ASP A 109 -26.46 -11.52 5.25
N TRP A 110 -26.80 -10.84 6.34
CA TRP A 110 -25.98 -10.74 7.54
C TRP A 110 -26.90 -10.54 8.73
N ASP A 111 -26.73 -11.34 9.77
CA ASP A 111 -27.33 -11.11 11.09
C ASP A 111 -26.30 -10.37 11.97
N PRO A 112 -26.45 -9.05 12.16
CA PRO A 112 -25.52 -8.25 12.94
C PRO A 112 -25.73 -8.35 14.45
N GLY A 113 -26.79 -9.03 14.92
CA GLY A 113 -27.31 -8.87 16.27
C GLY A 113 -27.89 -7.46 16.51
N THR A 114 -28.17 -7.12 17.77
CA THR A 114 -28.59 -5.77 18.15
C THR A 114 -27.39 -4.82 18.27
N GLU A 115 -27.63 -3.50 18.34
CA GLU A 115 -26.55 -2.54 18.56
C GLU A 115 -25.84 -2.77 19.92
N GLU A 116 -26.54 -3.27 20.93
CA GLU A 116 -25.97 -3.55 22.26
C GLU A 116 -25.04 -4.78 22.28
N GLU A 117 -25.14 -5.66 21.29
CA GLU A 117 -24.41 -6.93 21.24
C GLU A 117 -23.46 -7.02 20.04
N GLY A 118 -23.83 -6.46 18.90
CA GLY A 118 -23.13 -6.64 17.63
C GLY A 118 -21.71 -6.07 17.61
N TRP A 119 -21.47 -4.92 18.25
CA TRP A 119 -20.10 -4.37 18.33
C TRP A 119 -19.19 -5.17 19.27
N LYS A 120 -19.74 -5.94 20.21
CA LYS A 120 -18.92 -6.75 21.14
C LYS A 120 -18.14 -7.84 20.40
N GLY A 121 -18.64 -8.29 19.25
CA GLY A 121 -17.95 -9.21 18.35
C GLY A 121 -16.85 -8.55 17.50
N VAL A 122 -16.71 -7.22 17.52
CA VAL A 122 -15.65 -6.51 16.80
C VAL A 122 -14.34 -6.59 17.57
N ASN A 123 -13.34 -7.18 16.93
CA ASN A 123 -11.97 -7.25 17.43
C ASN A 123 -11.16 -6.07 16.88
N VAL A 124 -10.64 -5.23 17.78
CA VAL A 124 -9.70 -4.15 17.47
C VAL A 124 -8.41 -4.48 18.20
N TRP A 125 -7.33 -4.62 17.42
CA TRP A 125 -6.00 -4.92 17.93
C TRP A 125 -5.13 -3.68 17.75
N VAL A 126 -4.53 -3.23 18.85
CA VAL A 126 -3.60 -2.11 18.85
C VAL A 126 -2.24 -2.62 19.29
N GLU A 127 -1.23 -2.37 18.47
CA GLU A 127 0.15 -2.70 18.79
C GLU A 127 1.06 -1.49 18.58
N LEU A 128 1.75 -1.08 19.63
CA LEU A 128 2.76 -0.03 19.55
C LEU A 128 3.97 -0.54 18.76
N ARG A 129 4.48 0.33 17.87
CA ARG A 129 5.75 0.15 17.16
C ARG A 129 6.72 1.27 17.58
N PRO A 130 7.48 1.08 18.67
CA PRO A 130 8.22 2.17 19.31
C PRO A 130 9.51 2.56 18.58
N THR A 131 9.93 1.80 17.58
CA THR A 131 11.16 2.06 16.82
C THR A 131 10.89 2.15 15.33
N LYS A 132 11.73 2.92 14.63
CA LYS A 132 11.73 2.97 13.16
C LYS A 132 11.84 1.58 12.54
N ALA A 133 12.70 0.72 13.09
CA ALA A 133 12.86 -0.65 12.59
C ALA A 133 11.56 -1.47 12.73
N ALA A 134 10.89 -1.40 13.88
CA ALA A 134 9.61 -2.07 14.11
C ALA A 134 8.51 -1.52 13.19
N MET A 135 8.47 -0.20 12.99
CA MET A 135 7.55 0.46 12.07
C MET A 135 7.78 0.01 10.62
N MET A 136 9.01 0.07 10.12
CA MET A 136 9.36 -0.36 8.76
C MET A 136 9.10 -1.85 8.55
N GLY A 137 9.40 -2.69 9.55
CA GLY A 137 9.06 -4.10 9.54
C GLY A 137 7.55 -4.33 9.41
N THR A 138 6.74 -3.52 10.11
CA THR A 138 5.27 -3.57 10.03
C THR A 138 4.77 -3.12 8.66
N ILE A 139 5.29 -2.02 8.11
CA ILE A 139 4.95 -1.54 6.77
C ILE A 139 5.25 -2.61 5.71
N ASN A 140 6.43 -3.24 5.80
CA ASN A 140 6.81 -4.33 4.90
C ASN A 140 5.89 -5.55 5.07
N TYR A 141 5.53 -5.88 6.31
CA TYR A 141 4.62 -7.00 6.61
C TYR A 141 3.22 -6.76 6.05
N VAL A 142 2.61 -5.59 6.30
CA VAL A 142 1.28 -5.28 5.76
C VAL A 142 1.30 -5.05 4.25
N GLY A 143 2.46 -4.70 3.67
CA GLY A 143 2.68 -4.55 2.24
C GLY A 143 3.03 -5.85 1.51
N ARG A 144 3.18 -6.96 2.23
CA ARG A 144 3.73 -8.22 1.71
C ARG A 144 2.84 -8.85 0.65
N ASN A 145 3.44 -9.64 -0.24
CA ASN A 145 2.71 -10.43 -1.22
C ASN A 145 2.08 -11.65 -0.52
N PRO A 146 0.77 -11.91 -0.70
CA PRO A 146 0.11 -13.09 -0.11
C PRO A 146 0.75 -14.43 -0.50
N LEU A 147 1.44 -14.50 -1.65
CA LEU A 147 2.13 -15.72 -2.08
C LEU A 147 3.32 -16.06 -1.20
N GLU A 148 3.90 -15.10 -0.49
CA GLU A 148 4.95 -15.37 0.49
C GLU A 148 4.39 -16.13 1.71
N ASP A 149 3.22 -15.70 2.21
CA ASP A 149 2.55 -16.40 3.31
C ASP A 149 2.03 -17.77 2.87
N PHE A 150 1.51 -17.87 1.63
CA PHE A 150 1.15 -19.16 1.04
C PHE A 150 2.34 -20.11 0.95
N ALA A 151 3.52 -19.65 0.52
CA ALA A 151 4.70 -20.50 0.42
C ALA A 151 5.14 -21.03 1.80
N VAL A 152 5.11 -20.19 2.84
CA VAL A 152 5.37 -20.60 4.22
C VAL A 152 4.34 -21.65 4.67
N TYR A 153 3.06 -21.41 4.37
CA TYR A 153 1.98 -22.34 4.70
C TYR A 153 2.11 -23.68 3.96
N SER A 154 2.36 -23.69 2.65
CA SER A 154 2.49 -24.92 1.86
C SER A 154 3.71 -25.75 2.27
N ASN A 155 4.82 -25.11 2.67
CA ASN A 155 5.99 -25.83 3.17
C ASN A 155 5.71 -26.62 4.46
N SER A 156 4.75 -26.16 5.26
CA SER A 156 4.30 -26.84 6.49
C SER A 156 3.12 -27.80 6.26
N HIS A 157 2.55 -27.82 5.05
CA HIS A 157 1.38 -28.62 4.69
C HIS A 157 1.65 -29.32 3.34
N PRO A 158 2.26 -30.52 3.32
CA PRO A 158 2.70 -31.19 2.10
C PRO A 158 1.58 -31.47 1.08
N ASP A 159 0.36 -31.67 1.57
CA ASP A 159 -0.83 -31.92 0.75
C ASP A 159 -1.59 -30.62 0.39
N CYS A 160 -0.99 -29.46 0.63
CA CYS A 160 -1.59 -28.16 0.35
C CYS A 160 -1.88 -28.02 -1.14
N GLN A 161 -3.12 -27.70 -1.46
CA GLN A 161 -3.52 -27.39 -2.83
C GLN A 161 -2.82 -26.12 -3.32
N ASN A 162 -2.68 -26.01 -4.64
CA ASN A 162 -2.20 -24.79 -5.29
C ASN A 162 -2.96 -23.54 -4.80
N PRO A 163 -2.32 -22.37 -4.79
CA PRO A 163 -2.93 -21.16 -4.26
C PRO A 163 -4.20 -20.82 -5.04
N PRO A 164 -5.29 -20.44 -4.36
CA PRO A 164 -6.55 -20.16 -5.03
C PRO A 164 -6.43 -18.92 -5.91
N TRP A 165 -7.23 -18.89 -6.99
CA TRP A 165 -7.15 -17.84 -8.02
C TRP A 165 -7.30 -16.42 -7.47
N TRP A 166 -8.10 -16.23 -6.41
CA TRP A 166 -8.32 -14.93 -5.79
C TRP A 166 -7.10 -14.44 -5.02
N LEU A 167 -6.26 -15.35 -4.49
CA LEU A 167 -5.01 -15.04 -3.83
C LEU A 167 -3.95 -14.63 -4.87
N LEU A 168 -3.90 -15.34 -6.00
CA LEU A 168 -2.98 -15.03 -7.12
C LEU A 168 -3.25 -13.66 -7.77
N LYS A 169 -4.51 -13.23 -7.79
CA LYS A 169 -4.91 -11.94 -8.37
C LYS A 169 -4.93 -10.79 -7.36
N TYR A 170 -4.62 -11.07 -6.09
CA TYR A 170 -4.66 -10.05 -5.06
C TYR A 170 -3.58 -8.99 -5.32
N THR A 171 -4.00 -7.72 -5.34
CA THR A 171 -3.08 -6.59 -5.43
C THR A 171 -3.04 -5.89 -4.07
N ASN A 172 -1.89 -5.93 -3.41
CA ASN A 172 -1.70 -5.14 -2.20
C ASN A 172 -1.65 -3.67 -2.57
N LYS A 173 -2.56 -2.89 -1.99
CA LYS A 173 -2.74 -1.49 -2.33
C LYS A 173 -2.90 -0.71 -1.04
N SER A 174 -1.79 -0.11 -0.59
CA SER A 174 -1.80 0.85 0.52
C SER A 174 -2.62 2.10 0.14
N ARG A 175 -3.22 2.70 1.16
CA ARG A 175 -4.13 3.83 1.05
C ARG A 175 -3.80 4.85 2.14
N PRO A 176 -2.99 5.87 1.81
CA PRO A 176 -2.66 6.90 2.78
C PRO A 176 -3.86 7.80 3.09
N TYR A 177 -3.90 8.30 4.32
CA TYR A 177 -4.92 9.19 4.88
C TYR A 177 -4.29 10.36 5.63
N GLY A 178 -5.01 11.50 5.63
CA GLY A 178 -4.62 12.73 6.29
C GLY A 178 -3.22 13.20 5.87
N TRP A 179 -2.42 13.66 6.83
CA TRP A 179 -1.09 14.23 6.54
C TRP A 179 -0.10 13.20 5.98
N TRP A 180 -0.37 11.90 6.12
CA TRP A 180 0.44 10.84 5.52
C TRP A 180 0.45 10.93 3.98
N ARG A 181 -0.62 11.45 3.36
CA ARG A 181 -0.67 11.72 1.92
C ARG A 181 0.36 12.76 1.48
N SER A 182 0.69 13.66 2.39
CA SER A 182 1.62 14.77 2.17
C SER A 182 3.03 14.42 2.60
N LEU A 183 3.32 13.21 3.10
CA LEU A 183 4.67 12.83 3.56
C LEU A 183 5.76 13.09 2.53
N LYS A 184 5.49 12.88 1.24
CA LYS A 184 6.48 13.17 0.18
C LYS A 184 6.79 14.67 0.06
N ALA A 185 5.76 15.52 0.21
CA ALA A 185 5.91 16.97 0.21
C ALA A 185 6.57 17.46 1.52
N LEU A 186 6.16 16.91 2.67
CA LEU A 186 6.66 17.24 4.01
C LEU A 186 8.10 16.79 4.23
N ALA A 187 8.49 15.62 3.72
CA ALA A 187 9.87 15.14 3.74
C ALA A 187 10.78 15.96 2.82
N GLY A 188 10.25 17.01 2.19
CA GLY A 188 10.97 17.89 1.29
C GLY A 188 11.68 17.05 0.25
N SER A 189 10.92 16.27 -0.54
CA SER A 189 11.52 15.54 -1.65
C SER A 189 12.20 16.54 -2.56
N ARG A 190 13.48 16.83 -2.31
CA ARG A 190 14.45 16.89 -3.37
C ARG A 190 14.09 15.69 -4.21
N GLU A 191 13.77 15.93 -5.47
CA GLU A 191 14.04 14.90 -6.44
C GLU A 191 15.51 14.55 -6.20
N GLU A 192 15.78 13.54 -5.37
CA GLU A 192 16.96 12.74 -5.57
C GLU A 192 16.78 12.34 -7.03
N GLU A 193 17.50 13.01 -7.91
CA GLU A 193 17.83 12.47 -9.22
C GLU A 193 18.46 11.12 -8.90
N ARG A 194 17.61 10.10 -8.76
CA ARG A 194 18.04 8.72 -8.74
C ARG A 194 18.65 8.56 -10.11
N GLU A 195 19.96 8.69 -10.12
CA GLU A 195 20.79 8.58 -11.29
C GLU A 195 20.45 7.21 -11.88
N LYS A 196 19.62 7.21 -12.93
CA LYS A 196 19.15 5.98 -13.52
C LYS A 196 20.36 5.36 -14.18
N LEU A 197 20.81 4.21 -13.71
CA LEU A 197 21.93 3.52 -14.31
C LEU A 197 21.42 2.58 -15.41
N HIS A 198 22.20 2.46 -16.48
CA HIS A 198 21.93 1.58 -17.60
C HIS A 198 21.93 0.15 -17.07
N PRO A 199 20.84 -0.61 -17.20
CA PRO A 199 20.66 -1.90 -16.51
C PRO A 199 21.65 -2.98 -16.95
N LEU A 200 22.41 -2.73 -18.03
CA LEU A 200 23.39 -3.65 -18.58
C LEU A 200 24.84 -3.18 -18.41
N THR A 201 25.11 -1.88 -18.29
CA THR A 201 26.49 -1.33 -18.23
C THR A 201 26.78 -0.61 -16.92
N GLY A 202 25.75 -0.24 -16.15
CA GLY A 202 25.90 0.56 -14.93
C GLY A 202 26.20 2.04 -15.19
N GLU A 203 26.28 2.48 -16.44
CA GLU A 203 26.53 3.88 -16.81
C GLU A 203 25.30 4.76 -16.57
N LYS A 204 25.50 6.06 -16.33
CA LYS A 204 24.39 6.99 -16.16
C LYS A 204 23.52 7.06 -17.42
N LEU A 205 22.20 7.01 -17.24
CA LEU A 205 21.21 7.23 -18.28
C LEU A 205 20.75 8.68 -18.28
N ASP A 206 20.88 9.32 -19.42
CA ASP A 206 20.29 10.63 -19.67
C ASP A 206 18.81 10.47 -20.06
N TYR A 207 17.95 11.28 -19.46
CA TYR A 207 16.54 11.33 -19.86
C TYR A 207 16.40 12.15 -21.15
N LEU A 208 16.15 11.45 -22.26
CA LEU A 208 16.05 12.06 -23.60
C LEU A 208 14.61 12.45 -23.99
N GLY A 209 13.65 12.38 -23.06
CA GLY A 209 12.24 12.62 -23.35
C GLY A 209 11.54 11.43 -24.01
N LYS A 210 10.40 11.68 -24.66
CA LYS A 210 9.67 10.67 -25.43
C LYS A 210 10.31 10.52 -26.81
N CYS A 211 10.90 9.37 -27.09
CA CYS A 211 11.36 9.00 -28.43
C CYS A 211 10.45 7.92 -29.03
N SER A 212 10.25 7.97 -30.35
CA SER A 212 9.70 6.83 -31.07
C SER A 212 10.73 5.70 -31.09
N LEU A 213 10.29 4.45 -31.28
CA LEU A 213 11.19 3.32 -31.50
C LEU A 213 12.20 3.61 -32.63
N TRP A 214 11.77 4.35 -33.66
CA TRP A 214 12.64 4.82 -34.75
C TRP A 214 13.73 5.77 -34.27
N GLY A 215 13.37 6.81 -33.53
CA GLY A 215 14.34 7.74 -32.96
C GLY A 215 15.33 7.06 -32.01
N LEU A 216 14.92 5.98 -31.34
CA LEU A 216 15.78 5.17 -30.50
C LEU A 216 16.77 4.33 -31.30
N LEU A 217 16.32 3.66 -32.38
CA LEU A 217 17.16 2.82 -33.24
C LEU A 217 18.16 3.65 -34.07
N GLU A 218 17.74 4.80 -34.60
CA GLU A 218 18.64 5.71 -35.32
C GLU A 218 19.73 6.27 -34.41
N ARG A 219 19.37 6.69 -33.19
CA ARG A 219 20.35 7.20 -32.21
C ARG A 219 21.32 6.14 -31.72
N ASN A 220 20.87 4.91 -31.56
CA ASN A 220 21.74 3.80 -31.16
C ASN A 220 22.44 3.13 -32.35
N HIS A 221 22.42 3.73 -33.54
CA HIS A 221 23.06 3.17 -34.75
C HIS A 221 22.66 1.71 -35.05
N GLY A 222 21.42 1.32 -34.74
CA GLY A 222 20.94 -0.05 -34.90
C GLY A 222 21.45 -1.05 -33.85
N GLN A 223 22.12 -0.58 -32.80
CA GLN A 223 22.54 -1.40 -31.67
C GLN A 223 21.42 -1.58 -30.65
N LEU A 224 21.23 -2.82 -30.21
CA LEU A 224 20.32 -3.19 -29.14
C LEU A 224 21.07 -4.11 -28.17
N GLY A 225 21.01 -3.77 -26.90
CA GLY A 225 21.46 -4.63 -25.81
C GLY A 225 20.33 -5.53 -25.35
N PHE A 226 20.63 -6.80 -25.11
CA PHE A 226 19.74 -7.73 -24.41
C PHE A 226 20.52 -8.49 -23.34
N LEU A 227 19.81 -9.00 -22.34
CA LEU A 227 20.39 -9.87 -21.33
C LEU A 227 20.35 -11.32 -21.84
N ASP A 228 21.52 -11.95 -22.01
CA ASP A 228 21.57 -13.39 -22.24
C ASP A 228 21.26 -14.08 -20.91
N VAL A 229 20.04 -14.60 -20.80
CA VAL A 229 19.51 -15.22 -19.56
C VAL A 229 20.31 -16.48 -19.19
N VAL A 230 20.93 -17.16 -20.15
CA VAL A 230 21.73 -18.37 -19.91
C VAL A 230 23.12 -18.00 -19.40
N LYS A 231 23.73 -16.94 -19.96
CA LYS A 231 25.09 -16.51 -19.59
C LYS A 231 25.13 -15.45 -18.51
N GLY A 232 23.97 -14.93 -18.09
CA GLY A 232 23.84 -13.90 -17.06
C GLY A 232 24.55 -12.59 -17.40
N ARG A 233 24.81 -12.31 -18.68
CA ARG A 233 25.61 -11.15 -19.11
C ARG A 233 24.96 -10.41 -20.26
N PRO A 234 25.15 -9.08 -20.36
CA PRO A 234 24.65 -8.31 -21.47
C PRO A 234 25.33 -8.70 -22.78
N VAL A 235 24.54 -8.77 -23.84
CA VAL A 235 25.01 -8.97 -25.21
C VAL A 235 24.49 -7.81 -26.04
N PHE A 236 25.42 -7.13 -26.71
CA PHE A 236 25.11 -6.06 -27.66
C PHE A 236 25.26 -6.61 -29.06
N THR A 237 24.24 -6.44 -29.88
CA THR A 237 24.28 -6.82 -31.30
C THR A 237 23.86 -5.64 -32.16
N THR A 238 24.41 -5.59 -33.37
CA THR A 238 23.99 -4.63 -34.39
C THR A 238 23.06 -5.38 -35.33
N PHE A 239 21.82 -4.90 -35.45
CA PHE A 239 20.87 -5.51 -36.38
C PHE A 239 21.32 -5.25 -37.82
N ARG A 240 21.35 -6.31 -38.63
CA ARG A 240 21.47 -6.18 -40.08
C ARG A 240 20.15 -5.64 -40.64
N TRP A 241 20.21 -4.99 -41.80
CA TRP A 241 19.06 -4.33 -42.42
C TRP A 241 17.82 -5.24 -42.56
N PHE A 242 17.98 -6.52 -42.88
CA PHE A 242 16.86 -7.47 -42.97
C PHE A 242 16.28 -7.86 -41.60
N GLU A 243 17.07 -7.84 -40.54
CA GLU A 243 16.61 -8.12 -39.17
C GLU A 243 15.81 -6.93 -38.64
N LEU A 244 16.20 -5.71 -39.02
CA LEU A 244 15.39 -4.50 -38.79
C LEU A 244 14.05 -4.60 -39.54
N ASP A 245 14.04 -5.05 -40.79
CA ASP A 245 12.80 -5.24 -41.57
C ASP A 245 11.90 -6.34 -40.99
N TRP A 246 12.47 -7.43 -40.50
CA TRP A 246 11.71 -8.43 -39.76
C TRP A 246 11.11 -7.82 -38.48
N LEU A 247 11.89 -7.09 -37.68
CA LEU A 247 11.42 -6.41 -36.47
C LEU A 247 10.26 -5.44 -36.78
N LYS A 248 10.34 -4.70 -37.91
CA LYS A 248 9.26 -3.85 -38.43
C LYS A 248 7.96 -4.64 -38.63
N SER A 249 8.04 -5.85 -39.17
CA SER A 249 6.87 -6.66 -39.50
C SER A 249 6.17 -7.22 -38.26
N VAL A 250 6.93 -7.62 -37.23
CA VAL A 250 6.39 -8.21 -36.00
C VAL A 250 5.76 -7.16 -35.07
N VAL A 251 6.33 -5.94 -35.02
CA VAL A 251 5.79 -4.85 -34.19
C VAL A 251 4.52 -4.24 -34.79
N ARG A 252 4.45 -4.11 -36.13
CA ARG A 252 3.22 -3.64 -36.81
C ARG A 252 2.03 -4.59 -36.61
N GLY A 253 2.28 -5.89 -36.44
CA GLY A 253 1.24 -6.89 -36.16
C GLY A 253 0.64 -6.84 -34.74
N ARG A 254 1.16 -5.98 -33.85
CA ARG A 254 0.70 -5.85 -32.45
C ARG A 254 0.22 -4.44 -32.10
N ALA A 255 -0.17 -3.63 -33.07
CA ALA A 255 -0.99 -2.47 -32.76
C ALA A 255 -2.32 -2.96 -32.16
N PRO A 256 -2.72 -2.53 -30.95
CA PRO A 256 -4.05 -2.83 -30.46
C PRO A 256 -5.05 -2.19 -31.44
N PRO A 257 -6.14 -2.87 -31.83
CA PRO A 257 -7.23 -2.19 -32.49
C PRO A 257 -7.88 -1.33 -31.42
N TRP A 258 -7.54 -0.03 -31.42
CA TRP A 258 -8.11 1.06 -30.61
C TRP A 258 -8.17 0.84 -29.09
#